data_AF-A0A0F7VZF5-F1
#
_entry.id   AF-A0A0F7VZF5-F1
#
_cell.length_a   1.000
_cell.length_b   1.000
_cell.length_c   1.000
_cell.angle_alpha   90.00
_cell.angle_beta   90.00
_cell.angle_gamma   90.00
#
_symmetry.space_group_name_H-M   'P 1'
#
loop_
_entity.id
_entity.type
_entity.pdbx_description
1 polymer ?
#
loop_
_entity_poly.entity_id
_entity_poly.type
_entity_poly.pdbx_seq_one_letter_code
_entity_poly.pdbx_strand_id
1 'polypeptide(L)'
;MLLCRRAEPGGVRQAEGCYRDALRHLRRTGDYKAPFASRTRVGGGWNAYDRLLSVGDMDADGRADLVARQPNGDLYRYSGTGDAQAVYEKPVKIGHGFQIYNLL
;
A
#
# COMPACT_ATOMS: atom_id res chain seq x y z
N MET A 1 -15.86 15.04 -3.56
CA MET A 1 -16.85 14.46 -4.49
C MET A 1 -16.56 15.00 -5.88
N LEU A 2 -15.79 14.29 -6.70
CA LEU A 2 -15.71 14.55 -8.14
C LEU A 2 -15.50 13.22 -8.87
N LEU A 3 -16.31 13.04 -9.92
CA LEU A 3 -16.55 11.80 -10.64
C LEU A 3 -15.34 11.35 -11.47
N CYS A 4 -15.02 10.06 -11.42
CA CYS A 4 -14.25 9.39 -12.46
C CYS A 4 -15.12 9.31 -13.73
N ARG A 5 -14.89 10.19 -14.72
CA ARG A 5 -15.48 10.02 -16.05
C ARG A 5 -14.75 8.89 -16.77
N ARG A 6 -15.55 7.99 -17.38
CA ARG A 6 -15.14 6.88 -18.24
C ARG A 6 -14.24 7.40 -19.37
N ALA A 7 -13.06 6.82 -19.53
CA ALA A 7 -12.14 7.09 -20.63
C ALA A 7 -12.68 6.53 -21.96
N GLU A 8 -12.60 7.32 -23.03
CA GLU A 8 -12.86 6.90 -24.42
C GLU A 8 -11.59 6.31 -25.07
N PRO A 9 -11.72 5.44 -26.09
CA PRO A 9 -10.59 4.73 -26.67
C PRO A 9 -9.85 5.63 -27.67
N GLY A 10 -8.58 5.97 -27.38
CA GLY A 10 -7.68 6.54 -28.40
C GLY A 10 -6.70 7.62 -27.96
N GLY A 11 -6.68 8.04 -26.69
CA GLY A 11 -5.83 9.16 -26.24
C GLY A 11 -4.95 8.80 -25.06
N VAL A 12 -3.64 8.69 -25.30
CA VAL A 12 -2.62 8.66 -24.24
C VAL A 12 -2.64 10.03 -23.54
N ARG A 13 -3.39 10.16 -22.43
CA ARG A 13 -3.17 11.09 -21.30
C ARG A 13 -4.43 11.17 -20.43
N GLN A 14 -4.37 10.52 -19.26
CA GLN A 14 -5.02 10.89 -17.98
C GLN A 14 -4.90 9.70 -17.01
N ALA A 15 -3.70 9.46 -16.47
CA ALA A 15 -3.51 8.53 -15.36
C ALA A 15 -3.10 9.24 -14.06
N GLU A 16 -2.96 10.57 -14.06
CA GLU A 16 -2.45 11.29 -12.88
C GLU A 16 -3.50 11.41 -11.75
N GLY A 17 -4.79 11.25 -12.07
CA GLY A 17 -5.89 11.34 -11.08
C GLY A 17 -6.24 10.05 -10.34
N CYS A 18 -5.92 8.87 -10.88
CA CYS A 18 -6.29 7.56 -10.29
C CYS A 18 -5.16 6.89 -9.50
N TYR A 19 -4.03 7.59 -9.30
CA TYR A 19 -2.84 7.00 -8.68
C TYR A 19 -2.65 7.36 -7.22
N ARG A 20 -3.39 8.33 -6.68
CA ARG A 20 -3.10 8.86 -5.34
C ARG A 20 -3.60 7.96 -4.21
N ASP A 21 -4.51 7.03 -4.44
CA ASP A 21 -5.17 6.24 -3.38
C ASP A 21 -4.76 4.76 -3.34
N ALA A 22 -3.89 4.33 -4.26
CA ALA A 22 -3.59 2.93 -4.48
C ALA A 22 -2.14 2.58 -4.14
N LEU A 23 -1.96 1.69 -3.15
CA LEU A 23 -0.68 1.04 -2.89
C LEU A 23 -0.40 0.02 -4.00
N ARG A 24 0.88 -0.10 -4.37
CA ARG A 24 1.33 -1.00 -5.43
C ARG A 24 2.54 -1.80 -4.98
N HIS A 25 2.58 -3.08 -5.36
CA HIS A 25 3.71 -3.97 -5.14
C HIS A 25 4.57 -4.06 -6.41
N LEU A 26 5.90 -3.98 -6.23
CA LEU A 26 6.89 -4.10 -7.30
C LEU A 26 7.91 -5.17 -6.91
N ARG A 27 8.03 -6.20 -7.75
CA ARG A 27 9.07 -7.22 -7.60
C ARG A 27 10.35 -6.78 -8.29
N ARG A 28 11.50 -6.95 -7.65
CA ARG A 28 12.81 -6.74 -8.31
C ARG A 28 13.07 -7.82 -9.36
N THR A 29 13.71 -7.46 -10.47
CA THR A 29 14.01 -8.38 -11.58
C THR A 29 15.44 -8.89 -11.56
N GLY A 30 16.37 -8.16 -10.95
CA GLY A 30 17.81 -8.41 -11.05
C GLY A 30 18.48 -7.82 -12.29
N ASP A 31 17.72 -7.21 -13.21
CA ASP A 31 18.24 -6.47 -14.36
C ASP A 31 18.31 -4.97 -14.02
N TYR A 32 19.50 -4.38 -14.04
CA TYR A 32 19.68 -2.96 -13.77
C TYR A 32 18.98 -2.05 -14.80
N LYS A 33 18.74 -2.53 -16.03
CA LYS A 33 18.02 -1.78 -17.08
C LYS A 33 16.51 -1.84 -16.90
N ALA A 34 16.00 -2.87 -16.25
CA ALA A 34 14.59 -3.05 -15.97
C ALA A 34 14.39 -3.52 -14.52
N PRO A 35 14.75 -2.69 -13.51
CA PRO A 35 14.96 -3.14 -12.13
C PRO A 35 13.71 -3.66 -11.42
N PHE A 36 12.51 -3.33 -11.94
CA PHE A 36 11.24 -3.74 -11.37
C PHE A 36 10.33 -4.36 -12.42
N ALA A 37 9.62 -5.42 -12.03
CA ALA A 37 8.54 -5.99 -12.82
C ALA A 37 7.35 -5.02 -12.88
N SER A 38 6.38 -5.36 -13.74
CA SER A 38 5.10 -4.66 -13.80
C SER A 38 4.46 -4.52 -12.42
N ARG A 39 3.93 -3.33 -12.14
CA ARG A 39 3.33 -3.00 -10.84
C ARG A 39 2.06 -3.81 -10.63
N THR A 40 1.94 -4.45 -9.48
CA THR A 40 0.68 -5.08 -9.06
C THR A 40 -0.08 -4.15 -8.13
N ARG A 41 -1.38 -3.98 -8.33
CA ARG A 41 -2.21 -3.10 -7.47
C ARG A 41 -2.58 -3.87 -6.21
N VAL A 42 -2.26 -3.31 -5.04
CA VAL A 42 -2.57 -3.92 -3.74
C VAL A 42 -4.02 -3.61 -3.32
N GLY A 43 -4.51 -2.41 -3.64
CA GLY A 43 -5.86 -1.99 -3.25
C GLY A 43 -6.02 -0.47 -3.30
N GLY A 44 -7.19 0.03 -2.89
CA GLY A 44 -7.46 1.47 -2.70
C GLY A 44 -7.64 1.80 -1.21
N GLY A 45 -7.89 3.07 -0.89
CA GLY A 45 -8.17 3.51 0.49
C GLY A 45 -6.94 3.80 1.35
N TRP A 46 -5.74 3.73 0.77
CA TRP A 46 -4.48 3.95 1.50
C TRP A 46 -4.27 5.41 1.95
N ASN A 47 -5.03 6.35 1.37
CA ASN A 47 -5.07 7.75 1.81
C ASN A 47 -5.71 7.97 3.18
N ALA A 48 -6.32 6.93 3.77
CA ALA A 48 -6.79 6.99 5.15
C ALA A 48 -5.63 7.00 6.17
N TYR A 49 -4.42 6.63 5.75
CA TYR A 49 -3.24 6.51 6.61
C TYR A 49 -2.29 7.70 6.42
N ASP A 50 -1.76 8.22 7.53
CA ASP A 50 -0.78 9.32 7.53
C ASP A 50 0.66 8.81 7.57
N ARG A 51 0.87 7.56 8.00
CA ARG A 51 2.15 6.87 7.98
C ARG A 51 1.97 5.40 7.57
N LEU A 52 2.95 4.92 6.80
CA LEU A 52 3.06 3.54 6.34
C LEU A 52 4.52 3.11 6.51
N LEU A 53 4.76 1.98 7.15
CA LEU A 53 6.09 1.43 7.38
C LEU A 53 6.07 -0.08 7.20
N SER A 54 6.98 -0.62 6.39
CA SER A 54 7.23 -2.06 6.39
C SER A 54 8.27 -2.36 7.46
N VAL A 55 7.90 -3.21 8.41
CA VAL A 55 8.66 -3.45 9.66
C VAL A 55 9.36 -4.81 9.67
N GLY A 56 9.28 -5.58 8.58
CA GLY A 56 9.72 -6.97 8.54
C GLY A 56 8.58 -7.92 8.94
N ASP A 57 8.93 -9.09 9.46
CA ASP A 57 8.00 -10.15 9.83
C ASP A 57 7.60 -10.03 11.31
N MET A 58 6.37 -9.57 11.61
CA MET A 58 5.93 -9.35 13.00
C MET A 58 5.20 -10.55 13.61
N ASP A 59 4.62 -11.44 12.79
CA ASP A 59 3.93 -12.65 13.27
C ASP A 59 4.73 -13.94 13.09
N ALA A 60 5.98 -13.83 12.65
CA ALA A 60 6.93 -14.93 12.46
C ALA A 60 6.47 -15.97 11.42
N ASP A 61 5.74 -15.53 10.40
CA ASP A 61 5.24 -16.40 9.31
C ASP A 61 6.22 -16.50 8.12
N GLY A 62 7.35 -15.81 8.20
CA GLY A 62 8.38 -15.74 7.17
C GLY A 62 8.11 -14.70 6.08
N ARG A 63 7.11 -13.83 6.24
CA ARG A 63 6.69 -12.83 5.25
C ARG A 63 6.76 -11.44 5.85
N ALA A 64 6.98 -10.44 4.99
CA ALA A 64 7.09 -9.06 5.45
C ALA A 64 5.71 -8.43 5.63
N ASP A 65 5.52 -7.82 6.79
CA ASP A 65 4.33 -7.10 7.19
C ASP A 65 4.43 -5.60 6.93
N LEU A 66 3.25 -4.96 6.97
CA LEU A 66 3.09 -3.52 6.90
C LEU A 66 2.36 -3.01 8.15
N VAL A 67 2.88 -1.94 8.72
CA VAL A 67 2.22 -1.15 9.77
C VAL A 67 1.72 0.15 9.16
N ALA A 68 0.46 0.47 9.45
CA ALA A 68 -0.21 1.66 8.97
C ALA A 68 -0.81 2.42 10.14
N ARG A 69 -0.62 3.75 10.16
CA ARG A 69 -1.22 4.62 11.16
C ARG A 69 -2.21 5.56 10.52
N GLN A 70 -3.37 5.71 11.17
CA GLN A 70 -4.35 6.74 10.82
C GLN A 70 -4.06 8.05 11.54
N PRO A 71 -4.51 9.22 11.02
CA PRO A 71 -4.29 10.52 11.66
C PRO A 71 -4.79 10.62 13.11
N ASN A 72 -5.79 9.80 13.49
CA ASN A 72 -6.32 9.73 14.85
C ASN A 72 -5.40 8.96 15.83
N GLY A 73 -4.28 8.40 15.36
CA GLY A 73 -3.33 7.64 16.14
C GLY A 73 -3.59 6.14 16.23
N ASP A 74 -4.61 5.63 15.54
CA ASP A 74 -4.85 4.18 15.46
C ASP A 74 -3.79 3.50 14.61
N LEU A 75 -3.25 2.40 15.14
CA LEU A 75 -2.21 1.62 14.50
C LEU A 75 -2.77 0.27 14.06
N TYR A 76 -2.52 -0.07 12.79
CA TYR A 76 -2.98 -1.30 12.16
C TYR A 76 -1.79 -2.08 11.63
N ARG A 77 -1.83 -3.40 11.79
CA ARG A 77 -0.93 -4.34 11.16
C ARG A 77 -1.63 -5.03 9.99
N TYR A 78 -0.90 -5.19 8.91
CA TYR A 78 -1.27 -5.91 7.71
C TYR A 78 -0.30 -7.07 7.52
N SER A 79 -0.76 -8.30 7.78
CA SER A 79 0.06 -9.50 7.56
C SER A 79 0.33 -9.71 6.08
N GLY A 80 1.57 -9.98 5.72
CA GLY A 80 1.95 -10.30 4.35
C GLY A 80 1.51 -11.70 3.95
N THR A 81 0.86 -11.88 2.79
CA THR A 81 0.46 -13.23 2.32
C THR A 81 1.50 -13.87 1.40
N GLY A 82 2.42 -13.05 0.87
CA GLY A 82 3.35 -13.37 -0.22
C GLY A 82 2.70 -13.79 -1.55
N ASP A 83 1.39 -13.58 -1.71
CA ASP A 83 0.72 -13.62 -3.01
C ASP A 83 0.68 -12.20 -3.59
N ALA A 84 1.21 -12.01 -4.80
CA ALA A 84 1.20 -10.71 -5.48
C ALA A 84 -0.23 -10.19 -5.75
N GLN A 85 -1.23 -11.05 -5.90
CA GLN A 85 -2.61 -10.67 -6.15
C GLN A 85 -3.38 -10.34 -4.86
N ALA A 86 -2.89 -10.81 -3.70
CA ALA A 86 -3.54 -10.65 -2.42
C ALA A 86 -2.51 -10.26 -1.34
N VAL A 87 -1.70 -9.24 -1.60
CA VAL A 87 -0.45 -8.94 -0.86
C VAL A 87 -0.57 -8.90 0.65
N TYR A 88 -1.70 -8.42 1.18
CA TYR A 88 -1.95 -8.34 2.62
C TYR A 88 -3.28 -8.96 3.01
N GLU A 89 -3.32 -9.53 4.22
CA GLU A 89 -4.55 -9.93 4.87
C GLU A 89 -5.39 -8.73 5.34
N LYS A 90 -6.56 -9.03 5.92
CA LYS A 90 -7.40 -8.01 6.56
C LYS A 90 -6.63 -7.35 7.70
N PRO A 91 -6.62 -6.00 7.80
CA PRO A 91 -5.87 -5.31 8.84
C PRO A 91 -6.40 -5.62 10.24
N VAL A 92 -5.48 -5.75 11.19
CA VAL A 92 -5.74 -5.90 12.62
C VAL A 92 -5.28 -4.65 13.35
N LYS A 93 -6.14 -4.05 14.18
CA LYS A 93 -5.74 -2.92 15.03
C LYS A 93 -4.84 -3.43 16.14
N ILE A 94 -3.62 -2.90 16.22
CA ILE A 94 -2.60 -3.28 17.20
C ILE A 94 -2.34 -2.19 18.25
N GLY A 95 -2.87 -0.98 18.06
CA GLY A 95 -2.65 0.12 19.00
C GLY A 95 -3.48 1.37 18.72
N HIS A 96 -3.39 2.34 19.63
CA HIS A 96 -4.01 3.67 19.54
C HIS A 96 -3.10 4.71 20.22
N GLY A 97 -3.33 6.00 19.97
CA GLY A 97 -2.55 7.09 20.60
C GLY A 97 -1.20 7.40 19.93
N PHE A 98 -0.92 6.80 18.76
CA PHE A 98 0.38 6.94 18.08
C PHE A 98 0.56 8.27 17.33
N GLN A 99 -0.44 9.17 17.35
CA GLN A 99 -0.36 10.48 16.70
C GLN A 99 0.67 11.41 17.36
N ILE A 100 1.14 11.08 18.56
CA ILE A 100 2.17 11.84 19.27
C ILE A 100 3.57 11.60 18.68
N TYR A 101 3.77 10.51 17.93
CA TYR A 101 5.06 10.15 17.37
C TYR A 101 5.22 10.66 15.94
N ASN A 102 6.36 11.30 15.65
CA ASN A 102 6.68 11.75 14.29
C ASN A 102 7.14 10.60 13.39
N LEU A 103 7.84 9.62 13.98
CA LEU A 103 8.33 8.40 13.36
C LEU A 103 7.56 7.19 13.91
N LEU A 104 7.33 6.19 13.06
CA LEU A 104 6.90 4.85 13.46
C LEU A 104 8.10 3.91 13.53
#